data_AF-A0ABD5Z5T4-F1
#
_entry.id   AF-A0ABD5Z5T4-F1
#
_cell.length_a   1.000
_cell.length_b   1.000
_cell.length_c   1.000
_cell.angle_alpha   90.00
_cell.angle_beta   90.00
_cell.angle_gamma   90.00
#
_symmetry.space_group_name_H-M   'P 1'
#
loop_
_entity.id
_entity.type
_entity.pdbx_description
1 polymer ?
#
loop_
_entity_poly.entity_id
_entity_poly.type
_entity_poly.pdbx_seq_one_letter_code
_entity_poly.pdbx_strand_id
1 'polypeptide(L)'
;MSKTFDVDGMTCSGCEKIVSSEVGDIDDAESIEADHEAGTVTVTGDVDEDDVADAVEDVGYELQGSHDGADGQTFEVENVDSPDAADTVAEAVGNLDEVDSASADHEDGTVTVTGDVDEDDVEDAVEDVGYDLD
;
A
#
# COMPACT_ATOMS: atom_id res chain seq x y z
N MET A 1 15.42 3.05 -2.78
CA MET A 1 13.99 3.12 -3.13
C MET A 1 13.30 2.00 -2.36
N SER A 2 12.00 2.07 -2.15
CA SER A 2 11.27 1.01 -1.45
C SER A 2 10.00 0.68 -2.20
N LYS A 3 9.73 -0.62 -2.34
CA LYS A 3 8.57 -1.18 -3.02
C LYS A 3 7.77 -2.00 -2.05
N THR A 4 6.46 -1.89 -2.09
CA THR A 4 5.56 -2.74 -1.30
C THR A 4 4.81 -3.67 -2.23
N PHE A 5 4.63 -4.89 -1.75
CA PHE A 5 4.06 -5.99 -2.49
C PHE A 5 2.92 -6.58 -1.67
N ASP A 6 1.73 -6.69 -2.25
CA ASP A 6 0.60 -7.38 -1.61
C ASP A 6 0.76 -8.89 -1.73
N VAL A 7 0.64 -9.61 -0.61
CA VAL A 7 0.83 -11.06 -0.56
C VAL A 7 -0.42 -11.75 -0.03
N ASP A 8 -1.09 -12.51 -0.89
CA ASP A 8 -2.26 -13.29 -0.51
C ASP A 8 -1.87 -14.43 0.44
N GLY A 9 -2.62 -14.58 1.52
CA GLY A 9 -2.45 -15.67 2.49
C GLY A 9 -1.41 -15.42 3.58
N MET A 10 -0.75 -14.27 3.64
CA MET A 10 0.18 -13.91 4.72
C MET A 10 -0.56 -13.48 6.00
N THR A 11 -1.44 -14.31 6.55
CA THR A 11 -2.29 -13.91 7.71
C THR A 11 -1.73 -14.37 9.06
N CYS A 12 -0.44 -14.72 9.15
CA CYS A 12 0.13 -15.30 10.35
C CYS A 12 1.56 -14.84 10.63
N SER A 13 1.93 -14.63 11.89
CA SER A 13 3.28 -14.19 12.29
C SER A 13 4.40 -15.24 12.02
N GLY A 14 4.03 -16.46 11.62
CA GLY A 14 4.96 -17.45 11.07
C GLY A 14 5.16 -17.30 9.56
N CYS A 15 4.12 -16.84 8.87
CA CYS A 15 4.05 -16.64 7.43
C CYS A 15 4.91 -15.43 7.03
N GLU A 16 4.82 -14.33 7.79
CA GLU A 16 5.65 -13.14 7.60
C GLU A 16 7.15 -13.46 7.60
N LYS A 17 7.60 -14.34 8.51
CA LYS A 17 9.01 -14.69 8.66
C LYS A 17 9.55 -15.57 7.55
N ILE A 18 8.68 -16.41 6.99
CA ILE A 18 9.04 -17.27 5.87
C ILE A 18 9.22 -16.39 4.64
N VAL A 19 8.23 -15.54 4.35
CA VAL A 19 8.26 -14.67 3.18
C VAL A 19 9.39 -13.64 3.28
N SER A 20 9.51 -12.93 4.41
CA SER A 20 10.63 -11.98 4.60
C SER A 20 12.02 -12.63 4.51
N SER A 21 12.15 -13.91 4.87
CA SER A 21 13.42 -14.62 4.71
C SER A 21 13.74 -14.86 3.25
N GLU A 22 12.80 -15.41 2.47
CA GLU A 22 13.02 -15.68 1.03
C GLU A 22 13.24 -14.40 0.23
N VAL A 23 12.39 -13.39 0.44
CA VAL A 23 12.54 -12.09 -0.23
C VAL A 23 13.85 -11.41 0.21
N GLY A 24 14.33 -11.70 1.43
CA GLY A 24 15.62 -11.21 1.91
C GLY A 24 16.85 -11.94 1.39
N ASP A 25 16.69 -13.07 0.69
CA ASP A 25 17.77 -13.75 -0.02
C ASP A 25 18.03 -13.13 -1.41
N ILE A 26 17.21 -12.17 -1.85
CA ILE A 26 17.42 -11.40 -3.09
C ILE A 26 18.63 -10.46 -2.90
N ASP A 27 19.66 -10.58 -3.76
CA ASP A 27 20.93 -9.86 -3.64
C ASP A 27 20.79 -8.32 -3.58
N ASP A 28 19.77 -7.77 -4.25
CA ASP A 28 19.50 -6.33 -4.32
C ASP A 28 18.54 -5.81 -3.22
N ALA A 29 18.06 -6.69 -2.34
CA ALA A 29 17.23 -6.33 -1.18
C ALA A 29 18.12 -5.86 0.00
N GLU A 30 18.04 -4.58 0.36
CA GLU A 30 18.78 -4.01 1.49
C GLU A 30 18.04 -4.17 2.83
N SER A 31 16.71 -4.06 2.80
CA SER A 31 15.85 -4.23 3.96
C SER A 31 14.48 -4.78 3.57
N ILE A 32 13.88 -5.60 4.43
CA ILE A 32 12.58 -6.22 4.20
C ILE A 32 11.76 -6.07 5.48
N GLU A 33 10.56 -5.53 5.33
CA GLU A 33 9.53 -5.50 6.36
C GLU A 33 8.30 -6.23 5.81
N ALA A 34 7.83 -7.24 6.54
CA ALA A 34 6.62 -7.97 6.18
C ALA A 34 5.56 -7.73 7.25
N ASP A 35 4.36 -7.34 6.84
CA ASP A 35 3.24 -7.05 7.72
C ASP A 35 2.10 -8.04 7.45
N HIS A 36 1.89 -8.97 8.37
CA HIS A 36 0.82 -9.98 8.26
C HIS A 36 -0.57 -9.46 8.66
N GLU A 37 -0.65 -8.27 9.28
CA GLU A 37 -1.91 -7.61 9.59
C GLU A 37 -2.44 -6.87 8.36
N ALA A 38 -1.54 -6.19 7.63
CA ALA A 38 -1.83 -5.54 6.36
C ALA A 38 -1.83 -6.51 5.17
N GLY A 39 -1.09 -7.62 5.25
CA GLY A 39 -0.91 -8.56 4.13
C GLY A 39 0.11 -8.09 3.11
N THR A 40 1.09 -7.28 3.52
CA THR A 40 2.03 -6.61 2.61
C THR A 40 3.49 -6.93 2.95
N VAL A 41 4.37 -6.79 1.96
CA VAL A 41 5.82 -6.90 2.11
C VAL A 41 6.49 -5.69 1.49
N THR A 42 7.18 -4.92 2.30
CA THR A 42 7.96 -3.77 1.89
C THR A 42 9.43 -4.16 1.75
N VAL A 43 9.98 -3.99 0.56
CA VAL A 43 11.40 -4.21 0.25
C VAL A 43 12.06 -2.88 -0.05
N THR A 44 13.07 -2.53 0.73
CA THR A 44 13.97 -1.42 0.45
C THR A 44 15.16 -1.94 -0.34
N GLY A 45 15.34 -1.46 -1.57
CA GLY A 45 16.38 -1.94 -2.48
C GLY A 45 16.07 -1.57 -3.92
N ASP A 46 16.87 -2.09 -4.85
CA ASP A 46 16.64 -2.03 -6.30
C ASP A 46 16.25 -3.44 -6.76
N VAL A 47 15.13 -3.95 -6.23
CA VAL A 47 14.63 -5.30 -6.51
C VAL A 47 13.65 -5.28 -7.68
N ASP A 48 13.73 -6.29 -8.53
CA ASP A 48 12.74 -6.52 -9.58
C ASP A 48 11.50 -7.22 -8.98
N GLU A 49 10.31 -6.80 -9.42
CA GLU A 49 9.03 -7.38 -8.99
C GLU A 49 8.95 -8.88 -9.30
N ASP A 50 9.43 -9.31 -10.47
CA ASP A 50 9.47 -10.72 -10.86
C ASP A 50 10.29 -11.57 -9.86
N ASP A 51 11.43 -11.05 -9.37
CA ASP A 51 12.27 -11.76 -8.41
C ASP A 51 11.58 -11.89 -7.04
N VAL A 52 10.85 -10.85 -6.62
CA VAL A 52 10.04 -10.90 -5.38
C VAL A 52 8.87 -11.86 -5.54
N ALA A 53 8.18 -11.84 -6.69
CA ALA A 53 7.09 -12.77 -6.99
C ALA A 53 7.57 -14.24 -6.95
N ASP A 54 8.67 -14.56 -7.63
CA ASP A 54 9.26 -15.90 -7.63
C ASP A 54 9.63 -16.36 -6.19
N ALA A 55 10.21 -15.47 -5.37
CA ALA A 55 10.57 -15.78 -3.99
C ALA A 55 9.34 -16.08 -3.12
N VAL A 56 8.26 -15.30 -3.29
CA VAL A 56 6.98 -15.47 -2.58
C VAL A 56 6.28 -16.76 -3.04
N GLU A 57 6.33 -17.08 -4.33
CA GLU A 57 5.77 -18.32 -4.90
C GLU A 57 6.50 -19.58 -4.43
N ASP A 58 7.83 -19.54 -4.22
CA ASP A 58 8.61 -20.71 -3.77
C ASP A 58 8.21 -21.17 -2.36
N VAL A 59 7.75 -20.23 -1.51
CA VAL A 59 7.17 -20.53 -0.20
C VAL A 59 5.66 -20.74 -0.20
N GLY A 60 5.04 -20.71 -1.39
CA GLY A 60 3.65 -21.09 -1.62
C GLY A 60 2.63 -19.99 -1.33
N TYR A 61 3.03 -18.72 -1.47
CA TYR A 61 2.14 -17.56 -1.45
C TYR A 61 2.03 -16.97 -2.85
N GLU A 62 1.06 -16.07 -3.06
CA GLU A 62 0.85 -15.42 -4.35
C GLU A 62 0.93 -13.91 -4.17
N LEU A 63 1.66 -13.25 -5.06
CA LEU A 63 1.85 -11.81 -5.05
C LEU A 63 0.72 -11.18 -5.89
N GLN A 64 -0.06 -10.28 -5.29
CA GLN A 64 -1.26 -9.70 -5.91
C GLN A 64 -0.98 -8.41 -6.69
N GLY A 65 0.07 -7.68 -6.32
CA GLY A 65 0.46 -6.43 -6.97
C GLY A 65 1.61 -5.75 -6.24
N SER A 66 2.11 -4.66 -6.84
CA SER A 66 3.24 -3.89 -6.29
C SER A 66 2.98 -2.39 -6.40
N HIS A 67 3.17 -1.68 -5.29
CA HIS A 67 3.04 -0.21 -5.25
C HIS A 67 4.37 0.43 -4.85
N ASP A 68 4.65 1.61 -5.41
CA ASP A 68 5.84 2.40 -5.08
C ASP A 68 5.62 3.13 -3.74
N GLY A 69 6.03 2.52 -2.62
CA GLY A 69 5.88 3.12 -1.28
C GLY A 69 5.59 2.08 -0.20
N ALA A 70 6.14 2.27 1.01
CA ALA A 70 6.14 1.32 2.13
C ALA A 70 4.79 1.14 2.84
N ASP A 71 3.89 2.07 2.60
CA ASP A 71 2.63 2.30 3.29
C ASP A 71 1.64 2.58 2.16
N GLY A 72 0.40 2.13 2.25
CA GLY A 72 -0.62 2.44 1.22
C GLY A 72 -0.48 3.88 0.72
N GLN A 73 -0.69 4.08 -0.59
CA GLN A 73 -0.42 5.33 -1.27
C GLN A 73 -1.01 6.49 -0.47
N THR A 74 -0.12 7.29 0.11
CA THR A 74 -0.52 8.36 1.03
C THR A 74 -0.42 9.67 0.28
N PHE A 75 -1.57 10.29 0.06
CA PHE A 75 -1.70 11.55 -0.65
C PHE A 75 -1.99 12.66 0.35
N GLU A 76 -1.33 13.82 0.19
CA GLU A 76 -1.60 15.00 1.03
C GLU A 76 -2.86 15.69 0.50
N VAL A 77 -3.81 15.97 1.40
CA VAL A 77 -5.11 16.58 1.05
C VAL A 77 -5.19 17.96 1.71
N GLU A 78 -5.39 19.01 0.92
CA GLU A 78 -5.58 20.35 1.46
C GLU A 78 -6.92 20.47 2.22
N ASN A 79 -6.90 21.16 3.36
CA ASN A 79 -8.09 21.52 4.18
C ASN A 79 -8.83 20.34 4.87
N VAL A 80 -8.17 19.20 5.08
CA VAL A 80 -8.67 18.08 5.91
C VAL A 80 -8.39 18.33 7.40
N ASP A 81 -8.92 19.43 7.96
CA ASP A 81 -8.71 19.83 9.37
C ASP A 81 -9.78 19.30 10.33
N SER A 82 -10.61 18.34 9.91
CA SER A 82 -11.74 17.86 10.71
C SER A 82 -12.08 16.40 10.40
N PRO A 83 -12.57 15.64 11.40
CA PRO A 83 -12.94 14.24 11.20
C PRO A 83 -14.04 14.08 10.15
N ASP A 84 -15.03 14.97 10.10
CA ASP A 84 -16.08 14.93 9.06
C ASP A 84 -15.52 15.13 7.63
N ALA A 85 -14.44 15.92 7.49
CA ALA A 85 -13.75 16.12 6.22
C ALA A 85 -12.99 14.86 5.81
N ALA A 86 -12.27 14.26 6.75
CA ALA A 86 -11.55 13.02 6.55
C ALA A 86 -12.49 11.86 6.17
N ASP A 87 -13.61 11.66 6.88
CA ASP A 87 -14.61 10.65 6.52
C ASP A 87 -15.13 10.87 5.09
N THR A 88 -15.42 12.11 4.70
CA THR A 88 -15.91 12.44 3.35
C THR A 88 -14.90 12.06 2.26
N VAL A 89 -13.61 12.39 2.49
CA VAL A 89 -12.52 12.08 1.56
C VAL A 89 -12.27 10.58 1.49
N ALA A 90 -12.19 9.90 2.64
CA ALA A 90 -12.00 8.45 2.70
C ALA A 90 -13.16 7.69 2.03
N GLU A 91 -14.41 8.15 2.21
CA GLU A 91 -15.56 7.58 1.51
C GLU A 91 -15.49 7.82 -0.01
N ALA A 92 -15.08 9.00 -0.46
CA ALA A 92 -14.96 9.30 -1.88
C ALA A 92 -13.95 8.37 -2.56
N VAL A 93 -12.74 8.31 -2.01
CA VAL A 93 -11.65 7.48 -2.54
C VAL A 93 -11.96 5.99 -2.39
N GLY A 94 -12.53 5.57 -1.26
CA GLY A 94 -12.92 4.18 -1.02
C GLY A 94 -14.08 3.67 -1.89
N ASN A 95 -14.74 4.54 -2.68
CA ASN A 95 -15.76 4.12 -3.66
C ASN A 95 -15.19 3.81 -5.05
N LEU A 96 -13.88 4.01 -5.27
CA LEU A 96 -13.22 3.62 -6.51
C LEU A 96 -13.17 2.09 -6.64
N ASP A 97 -13.44 1.55 -7.84
CA ASP A 97 -13.49 0.09 -8.09
C ASP A 97 -12.14 -0.61 -7.85
N GLU A 98 -11.03 0.14 -7.89
CA GLU A 98 -9.64 -0.33 -7.74
C GLU A 98 -9.08 -0.14 -6.31
N VAL A 99 -9.89 0.41 -5.39
CA VAL A 99 -9.52 0.61 -3.98
C VAL A 99 -10.02 -0.53 -3.11
N ASP A 100 -9.11 -1.19 -2.40
CA ASP A 100 -9.43 -2.18 -1.37
C ASP A 100 -9.78 -1.51 -0.04
N SER A 101 -9.05 -0.46 0.35
CA SER A 101 -9.38 0.35 1.51
C SER A 101 -8.85 1.77 1.40
N ALA A 102 -9.63 2.75 1.87
CA ALA A 102 -9.19 4.12 2.02
C ALA A 102 -9.41 4.60 3.46
N SER A 103 -8.41 5.32 4.00
CA SER A 103 -8.47 5.95 5.31
C SER A 103 -7.87 7.33 5.22
N ALA A 104 -8.56 8.33 5.74
CA ALA A 104 -8.05 9.69 5.80
C ALA A 104 -7.75 10.11 7.25
N ASP A 105 -6.64 10.79 7.43
CA ASP A 105 -6.16 11.27 8.70
C ASP A 105 -6.24 12.81 8.76
N HIS A 106 -7.14 13.31 9.59
CA HIS A 106 -7.33 14.76 9.81
C HIS A 106 -6.24 15.41 10.67
N GLU A 107 -5.41 14.60 11.36
CA GLU A 107 -4.31 15.12 12.18
C GLU A 107 -3.09 15.43 11.33
N ASP A 108 -2.81 14.58 10.34
CA ASP A 108 -1.71 14.73 9.39
C ASP A 108 -2.13 15.38 8.05
N GLY A 109 -3.44 15.44 7.76
CA GLY A 109 -3.95 16.01 6.50
C GLY A 109 -3.69 15.09 5.31
N THR A 110 -3.75 13.78 5.51
CA THR A 110 -3.37 12.79 4.50
C THR A 110 -4.49 11.78 4.26
N VAL A 111 -4.51 11.18 3.07
CA VAL A 111 -5.35 10.02 2.75
C VAL A 111 -4.47 8.86 2.34
N THR A 112 -4.56 7.75 3.08
CA THR A 112 -3.90 6.49 2.78
C THR A 112 -4.86 5.60 2.02
N VAL A 113 -4.43 5.18 0.83
CA VAL A 113 -5.20 4.32 -0.07
C VAL A 113 -4.46 3.01 -0.27
N THR A 114 -5.18 1.91 -0.13
CA THR A 114 -4.70 0.56 -0.38
C THR A 114 -5.42 0.03 -1.61
N GLY A 115 -4.65 -0.33 -2.64
CA GLY A 115 -5.17 -0.75 -3.93
C GLY A 115 -4.30 -0.22 -5.08
N ASP A 116 -4.54 -0.81 -6.26
CA ASP A 116 -3.91 -0.43 -7.53
C ASP A 116 -4.63 0.80 -8.11
N VAL A 117 -4.55 1.93 -7.40
CA VAL A 117 -5.11 3.20 -7.88
C VAL A 117 -4.05 4.10 -8.45
N ASP A 118 -4.38 4.74 -9.57
CA ASP A 118 -3.62 5.85 -10.11
C ASP A 118 -3.86 7.11 -9.27
N GLU A 119 -2.82 7.93 -9.10
CA GLU A 119 -2.89 9.23 -8.40
C GLU A 119 -3.97 10.14 -9.02
N ASP A 120 -4.10 10.13 -10.35
CA ASP A 120 -5.12 10.89 -11.08
C ASP A 120 -6.55 10.48 -10.67
N ASP A 121 -6.81 9.19 -10.43
CA ASP A 121 -8.15 8.71 -10.01
C ASP A 121 -8.45 9.10 -8.56
N VAL A 122 -7.42 9.13 -7.70
CA VAL A 122 -7.56 9.63 -6.33
C VAL A 122 -7.83 11.14 -6.35
N GLU A 123 -7.14 11.92 -7.19
CA GLU A 123 -7.38 13.35 -7.37
C GLU A 123 -8.83 13.64 -7.80
N ASP A 124 -9.31 12.97 -8.85
CA ASP A 124 -10.68 13.13 -9.35
C ASP A 124 -11.73 12.81 -8.26
N ALA A 125 -11.49 11.77 -7.44
CA ALA A 125 -12.40 11.41 -6.34
C ALA A 125 -12.43 12.47 -5.23
N VAL A 126 -11.28 13.04 -4.89
CA VAL A 126 -11.12 14.08 -3.86
C VAL A 126 -11.71 15.42 -4.34
N GLU A 127 -11.52 15.77 -5.61
CA GLU A 127 -12.13 16.96 -6.22
C GLU A 127 -13.67 16.88 -6.31
N ASP A 128 -14.25 15.68 -6.52
CA ASP A 128 -15.71 15.50 -6.58
C ASP A 128 -16.40 15.87 -5.26
N VAL A 129 -15.71 15.65 -4.13
CA VAL A 129 -16.17 16.06 -2.79
C VAL A 129 -15.75 17.48 -2.40
N GLY A 130 -14.97 18.17 -3.25
CA GLY A 130 -14.61 19.58 -3.11
C GLY A 130 -13.35 19.83 -2.27
N TYR A 131 -12.43 18.87 -2.27
CA TYR A 131 -11.09 18.98 -1.68
C TYR A 131 -10.05 18.93 -2.81
N ASP A 132 -8.82 19.37 -2.53
CA ASP A 132 -7.73 19.41 -3.51
C ASP A 132 -6.56 18.55 -2.97
N LEU A 133 -5.91 17.76 -3.84
CA LEU A 133 -4.64 17.08 -3.55
C LEU A 133 -3.46 18.01 -3.90
N ASP A 134 -2.38 17.99 -3.10
CA ASP A 134 -1.15 18.79 -3.32
C ASP A 134 0.04 17.97 -3.86
#